data_AF-A0A227GUZ8-F1
#
_entry.id   AF-A0A227GUZ8-F1
#
_cell.length_a   1.000
_cell.length_b   1.000
_cell.length_c   1.000
_cell.angle_alpha   90.00
_cell.angle_beta   90.00
_cell.angle_gamma   90.00
#
_symmetry.space_group_name_H-M   'P 1'
#
loop_
_entity.id
_entity.type
_entity.pdbx_description
1 polymer ?
#
loop_
_entity_poly.entity_id
_entity_poly.type
_entity_poly.pdbx_seq_one_letter_code
_entity_poly.pdbx_strand_id
1 'polypeptide(L)' 'KDILLYYPYHTFDHIGELVRQASFDPKVLSIKINIYRVAKDSRLMNSLIDAVHNGKNVTVVVELQARFDEEAN' A
#
# COMPACT_ATOMS: atom_id res chain seq x y z
N LYS A 1 -21.03 -3.08 -4.60
CA LYS A 1 -20.89 -4.55 -4.66
C LYS A 1 -19.57 -4.88 -4.02
N ASP A 2 -19.54 -5.89 -3.17
CA ASP A 2 -18.30 -6.28 -2.52
C ASP A 2 -17.42 -7.04 -3.51
N ILE A 3 -16.10 -6.91 -3.34
CA ILE A 3 -15.09 -7.54 -4.18
C ILE A 3 -14.27 -8.49 -3.30
N LEU A 4 -14.25 -9.76 -3.66
CA LEU A 4 -13.41 -10.77 -3.02
C LEU A 4 -12.27 -11.13 -3.98
N LEU A 5 -11.04 -11.07 -3.49
CA LEU A 5 -9.85 -11.53 -4.20
C LEU A 5 -9.23 -12.68 -3.44
N TYR A 6 -8.96 -13.78 -4.13
CA TYR A 6 -8.31 -14.95 -3.56
C TYR A 6 -6.94 -15.16 -4.21
N TYR A 7 -5.89 -15.00 -3.42
CA TYR A 7 -4.49 -15.14 -3.86
C TYR A 7 -3.99 -16.57 -3.63
N PRO A 8 -3.16 -17.13 -4.54
CA PRO A 8 -2.54 -16.50 -5.71
C PRO A 8 -3.37 -16.55 -7.01
N TYR A 9 -4.63 -16.98 -6.96
CA TYR A 9 -5.49 -17.14 -8.15
C TYR A 9 -5.89 -15.82 -8.82
N HIS A 10 -5.83 -14.71 -8.09
CA HIS A 10 -6.02 -13.35 -8.59
C HIS A 10 -4.72 -12.56 -8.53
N THR A 11 -4.60 -11.48 -9.31
CA THR A 11 -3.44 -10.59 -9.22
C THR A 11 -3.51 -9.67 -8.01
N PHE A 12 -2.39 -9.53 -7.30
CA PHE A 12 -2.25 -8.54 -6.24
C PHE A 12 -2.17 -7.09 -6.79
N ASP A 13 -1.93 -6.92 -8.09
CA ASP A 13 -1.82 -5.60 -8.73
C ASP A 13 -3.07 -4.74 -8.55
N HIS A 14 -4.25 -5.34 -8.34
CA HIS A 14 -5.47 -4.60 -8.04
C HIS A 14 -5.33 -3.68 -6.81
N ILE A 15 -4.63 -4.12 -5.77
CA ILE A 15 -4.41 -3.31 -4.56
C ILE A 15 -3.43 -2.17 -4.86
N GLY A 16 -2.36 -2.46 -5.59
CA GLY A 16 -1.40 -1.43 -6.02
C GLY A 16 -2.05 -0.36 -6.87
N GLU A 17 -2.87 -0.76 -7.84
CA GLU A 17 -3.60 0.16 -8.72
C GLU A 17 -4.65 0.98 -7.96
N LEU A 18 -5.35 0.40 -7.00
CA LEU A 18 -6.30 1.13 -6.15
C LEU A 18 -5.60 2.25 -5.37
N VAL A 19 -4.45 1.96 -4.76
CA VAL A 19 -3.68 2.97 -4.02
C VAL A 19 -3.08 4.01 -4.97
N ARG A 20 -2.63 3.59 -6.15
CA ARG A 20 -2.15 4.51 -7.19
C ARG A 20 -3.25 5.47 -7.64
N GLN A 21 -4.46 4.98 -7.92
CA GLN A 21 -5.60 5.85 -8.27
C GLN A 21 -5.97 6.80 -7.12
N ALA A 22 -6.00 6.26 -5.89
CA ALA A 22 -6.28 7.05 -4.71
C ALA A 22 -5.24 8.14 -4.45
N SER A 23 -4.00 8.00 -4.97
CA SER A 23 -2.94 8.99 -4.80
C SER A 23 -3.16 10.28 -5.57
N PHE A 24 -3.94 10.27 -6.67
CA PHE A 24 -4.19 11.46 -7.49
C PHE A 24 -5.68 11.78 -7.70
N ASP A 25 -6.62 10.90 -7.34
CA ASP A 25 -8.05 11.21 -7.45
C ASP A 25 -8.42 12.42 -6.56
N PRO A 26 -8.91 13.54 -7.11
CA PRO A 26 -9.24 14.75 -6.35
C PRO A 26 -10.32 14.53 -5.27
N LYS A 27 -11.09 13.45 -5.35
CA LYS A 27 -12.12 13.10 -4.36
C LYS A 27 -11.56 12.41 -3.12
N VAL A 28 -10.31 11.93 -3.15
CA VAL A 28 -9.68 11.25 -2.02
C VAL A 28 -8.99 12.28 -1.12
N LEU A 29 -9.43 12.35 0.13
CA LEU A 29 -8.89 13.29 1.13
C LEU A 29 -7.76 12.68 1.97
N SER A 30 -7.82 11.36 2.22
CA SER A 30 -6.87 10.68 3.11
C SER A 30 -6.69 9.22 2.75
N ILE A 31 -5.50 8.68 3.03
CA ILE A 31 -5.16 7.26 2.89
C ILE A 31 -4.58 6.77 4.22
N LYS A 32 -5.11 5.66 4.75
CA LYS A 32 -4.57 5.01 5.95
C LYS A 32 -4.27 3.56 5.63
N ILE A 33 -3.05 3.10 5.93
CA ILE A 33 -2.62 1.74 5.59
C ILE A 33 -1.64 1.20 6.63
N ASN A 34 -1.74 -0.11 6.89
CA ASN A 34 -0.80 -0.84 7.73
C ASN A 34 0.13 -1.64 6.83
N ILE A 35 1.44 -1.53 7.03
CA ILE A 35 2.44 -2.24 6.26
C ILE A 35 3.28 -3.10 7.20
N TYR A 36 3.20 -4.41 6.98
CA TYR A 36 3.96 -5.38 7.76
C TYR A 36 5.41 -5.52 7.27
N ARG A 37 5.62 -5.56 5.95
CA ARG A 37 6.95 -5.62 5.31
C ARG A 37 6.99 -4.72 4.09
N VAL A 38 8.06 -3.94 3.97
CA VAL A 38 8.31 -3.05 2.82
C VAL A 38 9.36 -3.69 1.92
N ALA A 39 9.01 -3.94 0.66
CA ALA A 39 10.02 -4.29 -0.35
C ALA A 39 10.88 -3.04 -0.65
N LYS A 40 12.20 -3.23 -0.88
CA LYS A 40 13.15 -2.13 -1.18
C LYS A 40 12.66 -1.19 -2.29
N ASP A 41 11.99 -1.75 -3.32
CA ASP A 41 11.39 -0.99 -4.43
C ASP A 41 9.86 -1.19 -4.49
N SER A 42 9.17 -0.75 -3.45
CA SER A 42 7.72 -0.90 -3.37
C SER A 42 6.97 0.17 -4.19
N ARG A 43 6.35 -0.25 -5.30
CA ARG A 43 5.41 0.59 -6.08
C ARG A 43 4.27 1.17 -5.23
N LEU A 44 3.87 0.44 -4.18
CA LEU A 44 2.87 0.89 -3.21
C LEU A 44 3.39 2.09 -2.40
N MET A 45 4.64 2.04 -1.94
CA MET A 45 5.25 3.15 -1.20
C MET A 45 5.37 4.41 -2.06
N ASN A 46 5.80 4.27 -3.32
CA ASN A 46 5.86 5.40 -4.25
C ASN A 46 4.48 6.06 -4.43
N SER A 47 3.42 5.26 -4.56
CA SER A 47 2.05 5.78 -4.67
C SER A 47 1.60 6.53 -3.41
N LEU A 48 1.99 6.07 -2.23
CA LEU A 48 1.70 6.77 -0.97
C LEU A 48 2.47 8.09 -0.84
N ILE A 49 3.71 8.14 -1.35
CA ILE A 49 4.49 9.38 -1.43
C ILE A 49 3.82 10.37 -2.39
N ASP A 50 3.39 9.89 -3.57
CA ASP A 50 2.65 10.72 -4.53
C ASP A 50 1.36 11.28 -3.93
N ALA A 51 0.67 10.49 -3.09
CA ALA A 51 -0.53 10.94 -2.39
C ALA A 51 -0.25 12.11 -1.44
N VAL A 52 0.88 12.06 -0.71
CA VAL A 52 1.33 13.17 0.14
C VAL A 52 1.63 14.40 -0.70
N HIS A 53 2.36 14.25 -1.81
CA HIS A 53 2.64 15.37 -2.73
C HIS A 53 1.38 15.99 -3.32
N ASN A 54 0.34 15.18 -3.56
CA ASN A 54 -0.97 15.64 -4.02
C ASN A 54 -1.86 16.18 -2.88
N GLY A 55 -1.30 16.46 -1.70
CA GLY A 55 -1.98 17.14 -0.60
C GLY A 55 -2.92 16.24 0.21
N LYS A 56 -2.82 14.92 0.09
CA LYS A 56 -3.66 13.96 0.83
C LYS A 56 -3.06 13.71 2.21
N ASN A 57 -3.93 13.52 3.20
CA ASN A 57 -3.49 13.11 4.52
C ASN A 57 -3.18 11.60 4.53
N VAL A 58 -1.91 11.24 4.58
CA VAL A 58 -1.46 9.84 4.54
C VAL A 58 -0.96 9.42 5.92
N THR A 59 -1.52 8.34 6.46
CA THR A 59 -1.03 7.69 7.69
C THR A 59 -0.61 6.27 7.36
N VAL A 60 0.67 5.96 7.64
CA VAL A 60 1.21 4.61 7.47
C VAL A 60 1.65 4.09 8.83
N VAL A 61 1.11 2.94 9.22
CA VAL A 61 1.61 2.18 10.37
C VAL A 61 2.55 1.10 9.85
N VAL A 62 3.81 1.14 10.27
CA VAL A 62 4.81 0.14 9.88
C VAL A 62 5.15 -0.72 11.08
N GLU A 63 5.09 -2.03 10.90
CA GLU A 63 5.56 -2.98 11.91
C GLU A 63 7.10 -3.05 11.85
N LEU A 64 7.76 -2.26 12.71
CA LEU A 64 9.22 -2.19 12.78
C LEU A 64 9.87 -3.47 13.34
N GLN A 65 9.09 -4.30 14.03
CA GLN A 65 9.52 -5.55 14.65
C GLN A 65 8.83 -6.76 14.02
N ALA A 66 8.50 -6.70 12.73
CA ALA A 66 8.02 -7.85 11.98
C ALA A 66 9.07 -8.95 12.13
N ARG A 67 8.79 -9.93 13.02
CA ARG A 67 9.76 -10.86 13.62
C ARG A 67 10.88 -11.17 12.63
N PHE A 68 12.01 -10.52 12.85
CA PHE A 68 13.34 -10.83 12.34
C PHE A 68 13.47 -11.11 10.82
N ASP A 69 14.63 -10.76 10.29
CA ASP A 69 15.32 -11.63 9.33
C ASP A 69 15.61 -13.02 9.96
N GLU A 70 14.61 -13.70 10.53
CA GLU A 70 14.75 -15.02 11.18
C GLU A 70 14.75 -16.05 10.06
N GLU A 71 15.94 -16.22 9.49
CA GLU A 71 16.42 -17.46 8.89
C GLU A 71 15.52 -18.08 7.81
N ALA A 72 15.37 -17.45 6.64
CA ALA A 72 15.24 -18.15 5.34
C ALA A 72 14.77 -17.21 4.22
N ASN A 73 15.74 -16.62 3.54
CA ASN A 73 16.04 -17.06 2.17
C ASN A 73 17.55 -17.27 2.07
#